data_AF-A0A392QY32-F1
#
_entry.id   AF-A0A392QY32-F1
#
_cell.length_a   1.000
_cell.length_b   1.000
_cell.length_c   1.000
_cell.angle_alpha   90.00
_cell.angle_beta   90.00
_cell.angle_gamma   90.00
#
_symmetry.space_group_name_H-M   'P 1'
#
loop_
_entity.id
_entity.type
_entity.pdbx_description
1 polymer ?
#
loop_
_entity_poly.entity_id
_entity_poly.type
_entity_poly.pdbx_seq_one_letter_code
_entity_poly.pdbx_strand_id
1 'polypeptide(L)'
;MLRTFPEIPNDIGHLSSLTELSLQGRCIVNLPESMAHLSSLKSLNLSECKLLECVPKLPPNLNQVLAIDCLSIKTMVLTSRSDPGEDTLKFHLTNSQELDAASLSNIGEQACIKITDDAY
;
A
#
# COMPACT_ATOMS: atom_id res chain seq x y z
N MET A 1 -17.38 -11.78 22.15
CA MET A 1 -17.41 -12.34 20.78
C MET A 1 -16.09 -11.99 20.12
N LEU A 2 -15.36 -12.98 19.57
CA LEU A 2 -14.18 -12.70 18.75
C LEU A 2 -14.69 -12.10 17.43
N ARG A 3 -14.24 -10.88 17.08
CA ARG A 3 -14.50 -10.31 15.76
C ARG A 3 -13.47 -10.90 14.80
N THR A 4 -13.92 -11.61 13.77
CA THR A 4 -13.09 -12.02 12.64
C THR A 4 -13.22 -10.99 11.53
N PHE A 5 -12.10 -10.43 11.11
CA PHE A 5 -12.04 -9.54 9.96
C PHE A 5 -11.80 -10.35 8.69
N PRO A 6 -12.29 -9.89 7.52
CA PRO A 6 -11.91 -10.48 6.24
C PRO A 6 -10.39 -10.45 6.07
N GLU A 7 -9.81 -11.61 5.77
CA GLU A 7 -8.39 -11.75 5.42
C GLU A 7 -8.27 -12.01 3.91
N ILE A 8 -7.21 -11.46 3.32
CA ILE A 8 -6.87 -11.77 1.93
C ILE A 8 -6.07 -13.08 1.93
N PRO A 9 -6.44 -14.08 1.12
CA PRO A 9 -5.71 -15.35 1.06
C PRO A 9 -4.24 -15.15 0.67
N ASN A 10 -3.35 -15.91 1.32
CA ASN A 10 -1.92 -15.90 0.98
C ASN A 10 -1.65 -16.32 -0.47
N ASP A 11 -2.53 -17.07 -1.11
CA ASP A 11 -2.34 -17.50 -2.51
C ASP A 11 -2.56 -16.36 -3.53
N ILE A 12 -2.95 -15.15 -3.09
CA ILE A 12 -3.08 -13.98 -3.98
C ILE A 12 -1.79 -13.72 -4.76
N GLY A 13 -0.62 -14.02 -4.19
CA GLY A 13 0.68 -13.87 -4.85
C GLY A 13 0.85 -14.73 -6.11
N HIS A 14 0.01 -15.75 -6.33
CA HIS A 14 0.02 -16.56 -7.55
C HIS A 14 -0.66 -15.88 -8.75
N LEU A 15 -1.35 -14.75 -8.53
CA LEU A 15 -2.02 -13.99 -9.58
C LEU A 15 -1.01 -13.14 -10.38
N SER A 16 -0.05 -13.80 -11.04
CA SER A 16 1.06 -13.16 -11.76
C SER A 16 0.63 -12.26 -12.92
N SER A 17 -0.60 -12.40 -13.41
CA SER A 17 -1.18 -11.56 -14.47
C SER A 17 -2.02 -10.40 -13.94
N LEU A 18 -2.21 -10.28 -12.61
CA LEU A 18 -2.99 -9.20 -12.01
C LEU A 18 -2.26 -7.87 -12.18
N THR A 19 -2.89 -6.92 -12.86
CA THR A 19 -2.33 -5.59 -13.12
C THR A 19 -2.89 -4.52 -12.20
N GLU A 20 -4.10 -4.72 -11.67
CA GLU A 20 -4.79 -3.77 -10.80
C GLU A 20 -5.46 -4.51 -9.64
N LEU A 21 -5.32 -4.00 -8.42
CA LEU A 21 -5.96 -4.53 -7.22
C LEU A 21 -6.60 -3.39 -6.44
N SER A 22 -7.93 -3.43 -6.30
CA SER A 22 -8.67 -2.50 -5.43
C SER A 22 -9.23 -3.23 -4.22
N LEU A 23 -8.86 -2.74 -3.05
CA LEU A 23 -9.34 -3.15 -1.73
C LEU A 23 -10.07 -2.01 -1.03
N GLN A 24 -10.50 -1.00 -1.79
CA GLN A 24 -11.10 0.21 -1.25
C GLN A 24 -12.28 -0.10 -0.31
N GLY A 25 -12.31 0.56 0.84
CA GLY A 25 -13.40 0.47 1.82
C GLY A 25 -13.53 -0.89 2.51
N ARG A 26 -12.53 -1.78 2.40
CA ARG A 26 -12.57 -3.10 3.04
C ARG A 26 -12.14 -3.01 4.51
N CYS A 27 -12.81 -3.78 5.36
CA CYS A 27 -12.46 -3.93 6.78
C CYS A 27 -11.31 -4.91 6.99
N ILE A 28 -10.19 -4.72 6.28
CA ILE A 28 -8.97 -5.53 6.40
C ILE A 28 -8.04 -4.93 7.45
N VAL A 29 -7.33 -5.80 8.19
CA VAL A 29 -6.34 -5.37 9.19
C VAL A 29 -4.92 -5.51 8.67
N ASN A 30 -4.65 -6.56 7.89
CA ASN A 30 -3.33 -6.85 7.33
C ASN A 30 -3.46 -7.30 5.88
N LEU A 31 -2.43 -7.00 5.10
CA LEU A 31 -2.21 -7.56 3.77
C LEU A 31 -1.19 -8.71 3.85
N PRO A 32 -1.32 -9.77 3.03
CA PRO A 32 -0.42 -10.92 3.09
C PRO A 32 0.94 -10.60 2.44
N GLU A 33 2.03 -11.18 2.98
CA GLU A 33 3.39 -10.96 2.46
C GLU A 33 3.55 -11.40 1.00
N SER A 34 2.75 -12.37 0.55
CA SER A 34 2.75 -12.88 -0.82
C SER A 34 2.36 -11.85 -1.87
N MET A 35 1.82 -10.68 -1.48
CA MET A 35 1.60 -9.56 -2.40
C MET A 35 2.88 -9.11 -3.10
N ALA A 36 4.06 -9.33 -2.49
CA ALA A 36 5.36 -9.08 -3.12
C ALA A 36 5.56 -9.87 -4.43
N HIS A 37 4.83 -10.98 -4.63
CA HIS A 37 4.93 -11.86 -5.80
C HIS A 37 3.98 -11.46 -6.95
N LEU A 38 3.14 -10.44 -6.78
CA LEU A 38 2.25 -9.91 -7.82
C LEU A 38 3.05 -9.14 -8.89
N SER A 39 3.83 -9.86 -9.68
CA SER A 39 4.88 -9.32 -10.56
C SER A 39 4.38 -8.36 -11.64
N SER A 40 3.12 -8.47 -12.06
CA SER A 40 2.50 -7.60 -13.06
C SER A 40 1.69 -6.45 -12.47
N LEU A 41 1.58 -6.36 -11.13
CA LEU A 41 0.72 -5.38 -10.48
C LEU A 41 1.27 -3.97 -10.68
N LYS A 42 0.44 -3.10 -11.25
CA LYS A 42 0.73 -1.70 -11.56
C LYS A 42 0.01 -0.73 -10.66
N SER A 43 -1.21 -1.06 -10.21
CA SER A 43 -2.02 -0.18 -9.37
C SER A 43 -2.58 -0.92 -8.16
N LEU A 44 -2.43 -0.32 -6.99
CA LEU A 44 -3.00 -0.80 -5.72
C LEU A 44 -3.82 0.33 -5.07
N ASN A 45 -5.11 0.08 -4.85
CA ASN A 45 -5.99 1.01 -4.15
C ASN A 45 -6.41 0.44 -2.79
N LEU A 46 -5.93 1.07 -1.72
CA LEU A 46 -6.20 0.78 -0.31
C LEU A 46 -7.09 1.85 0.34
N SER A 47 -7.60 2.81 -0.42
CA SER A 47 -8.35 3.94 0.14
C SER A 47 -9.51 3.49 1.02
N GLU A 48 -9.80 4.24 2.07
CA GLU A 48 -10.87 3.96 3.05
C GLU A 48 -10.72 2.61 3.79
N CYS A 49 -9.55 1.95 3.74
CA CYS A 49 -9.25 0.80 4.59
C CYS A 49 -8.91 1.25 6.01
N LYS A 50 -9.94 1.70 6.75
CA LYS A 50 -9.80 2.37 8.05
C LYS A 50 -9.20 1.52 9.16
N LEU A 51 -9.15 0.19 9.00
CA LEU A 51 -8.59 -0.75 9.97
C LEU A 51 -7.23 -1.33 9.55
N LEU A 52 -6.73 -0.97 8.37
CA LEU A 52 -5.49 -1.52 7.85
C LEU A 52 -4.31 -0.97 8.65
N GLU A 53 -3.58 -1.85 9.34
CA GLU A 53 -2.44 -1.46 10.19
C GLU A 53 -1.09 -1.66 9.51
N CYS A 54 -0.96 -2.74 8.74
CA CYS A 54 0.31 -3.17 8.15
C CYS A 54 0.20 -3.38 6.64
N VAL A 55 1.07 -2.68 5.90
CA VAL A 55 1.28 -2.89 4.46
C VAL A 55 2.65 -3.57 4.27
N PRO A 56 2.69 -4.85 3.87
CA PRO A 56 3.92 -5.59 3.69
C PRO A 56 4.67 -5.09 2.46
N LYS A 57 5.79 -5.74 2.16
CA LYS A 57 6.59 -5.47 0.97
C LYS A 57 5.73 -5.53 -0.29
N LEU A 58 5.64 -4.41 -1.00
CA LEU A 58 4.92 -4.30 -2.26
C LEU A 58 5.74 -4.90 -3.42
N PRO A 59 5.09 -5.30 -4.53
CA PRO A 59 5.78 -5.82 -5.70
C PRO A 59 6.59 -4.72 -6.41
N PRO A 60 7.71 -5.06 -7.08
CA PRO A 60 8.68 -4.09 -7.60
C PRO A 60 8.20 -3.28 -8.81
N ASN A 61 7.16 -3.76 -9.51
CA ASN A 61 6.68 -3.20 -10.78
C ASN A 61 5.49 -2.25 -10.61
N LEU A 62 5.17 -1.88 -9.38
CA LEU A 62 4.03 -1.04 -9.06
C LEU A 62 4.28 0.40 -9.52
N ASN A 63 3.27 1.04 -10.11
CA ASN A 63 3.33 2.42 -10.58
C ASN A 63 2.56 3.36 -9.65
N GLN A 64 1.53 2.86 -8.94
CA GLN A 64 0.69 3.70 -8.08
C GLN A 64 0.13 2.94 -6.87
N VAL A 65 0.24 3.58 -5.70
CA VAL A 65 -0.51 3.21 -4.48
C VAL A 65 -1.42 4.37 -4.07
N LEU A 66 -2.69 4.07 -3.84
CA LEU A 66 -3.66 4.98 -3.23
C LEU A 66 -3.98 4.49 -1.81
N ALA A 67 -3.72 5.31 -0.80
CA ALA A 67 -4.03 5.04 0.60
C ALA A 67 -4.63 6.31 1.22
N ILE A 68 -5.79 6.71 0.68
CA ILE A 68 -6.56 7.88 1.11
C ILE A 68 -7.47 7.47 2.28
N ASP A 69 -7.58 8.30 3.32
CA ASP A 69 -8.45 8.03 4.49
C ASP A 69 -8.19 6.68 5.17
N CYS A 70 -6.92 6.28 5.21
CA CYS A 70 -6.46 5.10 5.93
C CYS A 70 -5.96 5.51 7.32
N LEU A 71 -6.83 5.39 8.32
CA LEU A 71 -6.61 5.99 9.63
C LEU A 71 -5.63 5.21 10.53
N SER A 72 -5.52 3.89 10.33
CA SER A 72 -4.78 2.99 11.22
C SER A 72 -3.46 2.49 10.67
N ILE A 73 -3.01 2.93 9.48
CA ILE A 73 -1.75 2.44 8.90
C ILE A 73 -0.58 2.90 9.78
N LYS A 74 0.15 1.92 10.31
CA LYS A 74 1.33 2.11 11.16
C LYS A 74 2.62 1.87 10.39
N THR A 75 2.63 0.79 9.59
CA THR A 75 3.84 0.31 8.92
C THR A 75 3.62 0.13 7.42
N MET A 76 4.61 0.54 6.63
CA MET A 76 4.63 0.33 5.18
C MET A 76 6.05 0.03 4.69
N VAL A 77 6.20 -1.07 3.93
CA VAL A 77 7.49 -1.50 3.38
C VAL A 77 7.49 -1.41 1.86
N LEU A 78 8.42 -0.64 1.31
CA LEU A 78 8.59 -0.46 -0.14
C LEU A 78 9.77 -1.27 -0.67
N THR A 79 9.63 -1.80 -1.89
CA THR A 79 10.77 -2.30 -2.67
C THR A 79 11.54 -1.13 -3.27
N SER A 80 12.86 -1.12 -3.07
CA SER A 80 13.77 -0.24 -3.81
C SER A 80 13.71 -0.56 -5.31
N ARG A 81 13.45 0.45 -6.15
CA ARG A 81 13.50 0.29 -7.62
C ARG A 81 14.91 0.54 -8.11
N SER A 82 15.40 -0.33 -8.98
CA SER A 82 16.76 -0.25 -9.53
C SER A 82 16.91 0.75 -10.67
N ASP A 83 15.82 1.30 -11.20
CA ASP A 83 15.85 2.16 -12.39
C ASP A 83 15.01 3.44 -12.20
N PRO A 84 15.64 4.63 -12.09
CA PRO A 84 14.97 5.92 -11.99
C PRO A 84 14.45 6.45 -13.35
N GLY A 85 14.52 5.64 -14.42
CA GLY A 85 14.43 6.09 -15.81
C GLY A 85 13.10 6.64 -16.33
N GLU A 86 11.90 6.15 -15.95
CA GLU A 86 10.69 6.68 -16.63
C GLU A 86 9.31 6.56 -15.95
N ASP A 87 9.16 5.84 -14.83
CA ASP A 87 7.85 5.72 -14.16
C ASP A 87 8.00 5.91 -12.65
N THR A 88 8.02 7.12 -12.11
CA THR A 88 8.07 7.32 -10.65
C THR A 88 6.86 6.68 -9.99
N LEU A 89 7.07 5.80 -9.01
CA LEU A 89 6.01 5.21 -8.20
C LEU A 89 5.31 6.34 -7.41
N LYS A 90 4.01 6.50 -7.64
CA LYS A 90 3.20 7.56 -7.01
C LYS A 90 2.50 7.02 -5.78
N PHE A 91 2.77 7.63 -4.64
CA PHE A 91 2.03 7.38 -3.40
C PHE A 91 1.12 8.56 -3.09
N HIS A 92 -0.15 8.25 -2.89
CA HIS A 92 -1.12 9.21 -2.37
C HIS A 92 -1.55 8.73 -1.00
N LEU A 93 -1.01 9.39 0.04
CA LEU A 93 -1.32 9.16 1.44
C LEU A 93 -1.94 10.44 1.98
N THR A 94 -3.18 10.36 2.45
CA THR A 94 -3.85 11.47 3.12
C THR A 94 -4.52 10.96 4.39
N ASN A 95 -4.57 11.80 5.42
CA ASN A 95 -5.27 11.52 6.67
C ASN A 95 -4.77 10.25 7.41
N SER A 96 -3.50 9.88 7.22
CA SER A 96 -2.83 8.77 7.93
C SER A 96 -2.15 9.32 9.19
N GLN A 97 -2.68 9.01 10.37
CA GLN A 97 -2.26 9.63 11.64
C GLN A 97 -1.14 8.87 12.37
N GLU A 98 -0.76 7.66 11.93
CA GLU A 98 0.04 6.72 12.74
C GLU A 98 1.31 6.15 12.07
N LEU A 99 1.78 6.69 10.94
CA LEU A 99 2.99 6.15 10.27
C LEU A 99 4.24 6.28 11.14
N ASP A 100 5.02 5.20 11.25
CA ASP A 100 6.31 5.24 11.93
C ASP A 100 7.40 5.97 11.11
N ALA A 101 8.46 6.40 11.80
CA ALA A 101 9.56 7.15 11.19
C ALA A 101 10.30 6.36 10.10
N ALA A 102 10.35 5.03 10.19
CA ALA A 102 10.99 4.17 9.21
C ALA A 102 10.20 4.12 7.89
N SER A 103 8.87 4.05 8.00
CA SER A 103 7.94 4.10 6.87
C SER A 103 8.00 5.47 6.20
N LEU A 104 8.06 6.56 6.96
CA LEU A 104 8.25 7.90 6.41
C LEU A 104 9.58 8.05 5.65
N SER A 105 10.68 7.50 6.19
CA SER A 105 11.98 7.49 5.52
C SER A 105 11.97 6.68 4.22
N ASN A 106 11.38 5.48 4.25
CA ASN A 106 11.28 4.60 3.08
C ASN A 106 10.42 5.20 1.96
N ILE A 107 9.31 5.85 2.32
CA ILE A 107 8.45 6.55 1.35
C ILE A 107 9.20 7.78 0.81
N GLY A 108 9.86 8.57 1.66
CA GLY A 108 10.57 9.79 1.26
C GLY A 108 11.75 9.55 0.31
N GLU A 109 12.45 8.43 0.46
CA GLU A 109 13.60 8.08 -0.39
C GLU A 109 13.19 7.50 -1.76
N GLN A 110 11.95 6.98 -1.88
CA GLN A 110 11.49 6.24 -3.07
C GLN A 110 10.31 6.90 -3.83
N ALA A 111 9.65 7.91 -3.26
CA ALA A 111 8.44 8.51 -3.82
C ALA A 111 8.52 10.04 -3.96
N CYS A 112 7.92 10.60 -5.02
CA CYS A 112 7.48 12.00 -5.01
C CYS A 112 6.26 12.11 -4.10
N ILE A 113 6.49 12.32 -2.81
CA ILE A 113 5.42 12.57 -1.85
C ILE A 113 4.77 13.91 -2.17
N LYS A 114 3.53 13.91 -2.69
CA LYS A 114 2.61 15.04 -2.55
C LYS A 114 1.77 14.76 -1.32
N ILE A 115 2.24 15.18 -0.14
CA ILE A 115 1.35 15.42 1.00
C ILE A 115 0.55 16.65 0.58
N THR A 116 -0.66 16.45 0.08
CA THR A 116 -1.62 17.55 0.07
C THR A 116 -2.15 17.64 1.48
N ASP A 117 -1.77 18.71 2.18
CA ASP A 117 -2.48 19.20 3.36
C ASP A 117 -3.89 19.59 2.90
N ASP A 118 -4.77 18.60 2.73
CA ASP A 118 -6.18 18.86 2.51
C ASP A 118 -6.82 19.14 3.88
N ALA A 119 -6.52 20.34 4.39
CA ALA A 119 -7.34 21.02 5.36
C ALA A 119 -8.54 21.64 4.61
N TYR A 120 -9.67 20.93 4.59
CA TYR A 120 -11.00 21.51 4.36
C TYR A 120 -12.04 20.84 5.25
#